data_AF-A0A1U8J7E4-F1
#
_entry.id   AF-A0A1U8J7E4-F1
#
_cell.length_a   1.000
_cell.length_b   1.000
_cell.length_c   1.000
_cell.angle_alpha   90.00
_cell.angle_beta   90.00
_cell.angle_gamma   90.00
#
_symmetry.space_group_name_H-M   'P 1'
#
loop_
_entity.id
_entity.type
_entity.pdbx_description
1 polymer ?
#
loop_
_entity_poly.entity_id
_entity_poly.type
_entity_poly.pdbx_seq_one_letter_code
_entity_poly.pdbx_strand_id
1 'polypeptide(L)'
;MWLYLAKLAPGSMRRSLERVLRNYRAMEAMAAAKPVIKVAALCGSLREGSYNRGLLRYAMELTKEEIDGIQIDYIDISPLPMLNTDLEVNGKYPPVVEAFRQRILAADSILFASPEYNYSVTGPLKNAIDWASRSPNVFANKAAAIVSVAGSLGGARAQYHYRQIGVYLDLHFINKPEFFLNAYESPAKFDSDGNLIDPASKKRMKKVLLALQAFTLQLRGCNFNLSTTSEFPRQIGRLSEEGHVLTPCTEGSLAPPFPASTRYKLGRTSETYDWYDLETCNNERSVLSQFQNENFSLKNKRYTPNVRERMYKFGLVASWVFFLIVIMLNNWVNSIEDACCKRNVFGRSLDLWVAHS
;
A
#
# COMPACT_ATOMS: atom_id res chain seq x y z
N MET A 1 -0.16 34.32 23.40
CA MET A 1 0.06 34.02 24.83
C MET A 1 1.53 33.71 25.15
N TRP A 2 2.16 32.68 24.54
CA TRP A 2 3.55 32.29 24.83
C TRP A 2 4.63 33.35 24.53
N LEU A 3 4.47 34.14 23.45
CA LEU A 3 5.37 35.27 23.13
C LEU A 3 5.32 36.41 24.16
N TYR A 4 4.18 36.55 24.86
CA TYR A 4 3.98 37.55 25.90
C TYR A 4 4.64 37.09 27.21
N LEU A 5 4.52 35.81 27.54
CA LEU A 5 5.19 35.18 28.68
C LEU A 5 6.72 35.17 28.55
N ALA A 6 7.27 34.99 27.35
CA ALA A 6 8.71 35.04 27.10
C ALA A 6 9.31 36.46 27.33
N LYS A 7 8.53 37.53 27.11
CA LYS A 7 8.98 38.92 27.34
C LYS A 7 9.05 39.29 28.83
N LEU A 8 8.28 38.61 29.68
CA LEU A 8 8.16 38.91 31.12
C LEU A 8 9.03 37.99 32.01
N ALA A 9 9.69 36.98 31.44
CA ALA A 9 10.45 35.98 32.20
C ALA A 9 11.92 36.39 32.44
N PRO A 10 12.48 36.13 33.64
CA PRO A 10 13.89 36.37 33.96
C PRO A 10 14.84 35.48 33.12
N GLY A 11 16.09 35.92 32.95
CA GLY A 11 16.96 35.54 31.82
C GLY A 11 17.31 34.06 31.62
N SER A 12 17.24 33.20 32.65
CA SER A 12 17.38 31.74 32.47
C SER A 12 16.11 31.10 31.92
N MET A 13 14.95 31.52 32.40
CA MET A 13 13.63 31.02 31.99
C MET A 13 13.24 31.49 30.59
N ARG A 14 13.62 32.74 30.24
CA ARG A 14 13.43 33.28 28.88
C ARG A 14 14.17 32.47 27.82
N ARG A 15 15.42 32.07 28.08
CA ARG A 15 16.22 31.23 27.15
C ARG A 15 15.59 29.86 26.94
N SER A 16 15.05 29.25 27.99
CA SER A 16 14.32 27.98 27.90
C SER A 16 13.02 28.11 27.09
N LEU A 17 12.24 29.17 27.33
CA LEU A 17 11.01 29.46 26.57
C LEU A 17 11.29 29.76 25.09
N GLU A 18 12.33 30.52 24.77
CA GLU A 18 12.75 30.80 23.39
C GLU A 18 13.26 29.53 22.67
N ARG A 19 13.85 28.57 23.40
CA ARG A 19 14.23 27.26 22.85
C ARG A 19 13.00 26.42 22.54
N VAL A 20 12.03 26.35 23.45
CA VAL A 20 10.76 25.62 23.23
C VAL A 20 9.98 26.22 22.06
N LEU A 21 9.89 27.55 21.97
CA LEU A 21 9.22 28.22 20.85
C LEU A 21 9.92 28.00 19.51
N ARG A 22 11.26 27.94 19.48
CA ARG A 22 12.01 27.58 18.26
C ARG A 22 11.76 26.14 17.84
N ASN A 23 11.76 25.21 18.79
CA ASN A 23 11.48 23.81 18.50
C ASN A 23 10.04 23.62 18.01
N TYR A 24 9.08 24.30 18.64
CA TYR A 24 7.68 24.27 18.24
C TYR A 24 7.49 24.85 16.82
N ARG A 25 8.10 25.99 16.52
CA ARG A 25 8.08 26.58 15.17
C ARG A 25 8.78 25.70 14.13
N ALA A 26 9.88 25.03 14.50
CA ALA A 26 10.55 24.08 13.61
C ALA A 26 9.67 22.86 13.35
N MET A 27 8.96 22.35 14.36
CA MET A 27 7.97 21.28 14.21
C MET A 27 6.77 21.71 13.37
N GLU A 28 6.24 22.93 13.57
CA GLU A 28 5.19 23.50 12.71
C GLU A 28 5.66 23.67 11.27
N ALA A 29 6.89 24.15 11.05
CA ALA A 29 7.47 24.29 9.71
C ALA A 29 7.71 22.93 9.03
N MET A 30 8.12 21.91 9.78
CA MET A 30 8.26 20.54 9.28
C MET A 30 6.92 19.87 9.00
N ALA A 31 5.88 20.15 9.79
CA ALA A 31 4.52 19.71 9.54
C ALA A 31 3.88 20.46 8.34
N ALA A 32 4.29 21.70 8.09
CA ALA A 32 3.82 22.52 6.98
C ALA A 32 4.53 22.23 5.64
N ALA A 33 5.76 21.72 5.67
CA ALA A 33 6.50 21.35 4.46
C ALA A 33 5.98 20.01 3.91
N LYS A 34 5.35 20.02 2.73
CA LYS A 34 4.90 18.81 2.04
C LYS A 34 6.12 17.89 1.82
N PRO A 35 6.16 16.67 2.38
CA PRO A 35 7.33 15.80 2.26
C PRO A 35 7.58 15.45 0.80
N VAL A 36 8.80 15.73 0.32
CA VAL A 36 9.23 15.40 -1.04
C VAL A 36 9.53 13.90 -1.11
N ILE A 37 8.84 13.19 -2.00
CA ILE A 37 9.11 11.78 -2.25
C ILE A 37 10.11 11.61 -3.41
N LYS A 38 11.07 10.70 -3.27
CA LYS A 38 12.01 10.33 -4.34
C LYS A 38 11.50 9.09 -5.06
N VAL A 39 11.41 9.16 -6.38
CA VAL A 39 10.92 8.07 -7.22
C VAL A 39 12.02 7.61 -8.15
N ALA A 40 12.42 6.34 -8.04
CA ALA A 40 13.33 5.73 -9.01
C ALA A 40 12.54 5.29 -10.24
N ALA A 41 12.86 5.86 -11.41
CA ALA A 41 12.23 5.52 -12.67
C ALA A 41 13.11 4.59 -13.51
N LEU A 42 12.54 3.47 -13.96
CA LEU A 42 13.22 2.43 -14.72
C LEU A 42 12.54 2.20 -16.07
N CYS A 43 13.32 2.19 -17.15
CA CYS A 43 12.81 1.98 -18.51
C CYS A 43 13.18 0.60 -19.05
N GLY A 44 12.21 -0.19 -19.47
CA GLY A 44 12.44 -1.53 -20.05
C GLY A 44 12.85 -1.55 -21.52
N SER A 45 13.12 -0.40 -22.13
CA SER A 45 13.59 -0.33 -23.51
C SER A 45 14.85 0.52 -23.63
N LEU A 46 15.92 -0.13 -24.10
CA LEU A 46 17.25 0.48 -24.22
C LEU A 46 17.41 1.31 -25.50
N ARG A 47 16.54 1.13 -26.50
CA ARG A 47 16.60 1.90 -27.76
C ARG A 47 16.47 3.40 -27.49
N GLU A 48 17.19 4.19 -28.27
CA GLU A 48 17.26 5.65 -28.14
C GLU A 48 15.88 6.31 -28.21
N GLY A 49 15.11 6.05 -29.28
CA GLY A 49 13.76 6.59 -29.48
C GLY A 49 12.64 5.92 -28.66
N SER A 50 12.94 5.32 -27.50
CA SER A 50 11.95 4.59 -26.70
C SER A 50 10.78 5.49 -26.25
N TYR A 51 9.55 5.16 -26.66
CA TYR A 51 8.34 5.82 -26.17
C TYR A 51 8.13 5.68 -24.66
N ASN A 52 8.62 4.57 -24.07
CA ASN A 52 8.61 4.40 -22.61
C ASN A 52 9.58 5.37 -21.93
N ARG A 53 10.73 5.67 -22.57
CA ARG A 53 11.64 6.72 -22.11
C ARG A 53 11.00 8.10 -22.29
N GLY A 54 10.26 8.31 -23.38
CA GLY A 54 9.41 9.48 -23.60
C GLY A 54 8.37 9.72 -22.51
N LEU A 55 7.69 8.67 -22.04
CA LEU A 55 6.78 8.76 -20.90
C LEU A 55 7.51 9.21 -19.62
N LEU A 56 8.71 8.69 -19.37
CA LEU A 56 9.50 9.09 -18.21
C LEU A 56 9.99 10.54 -18.30
N ARG A 57 10.42 10.99 -19.49
CA ARG A 57 10.76 12.41 -19.73
C ARG A 57 9.58 13.31 -19.39
N TYR A 58 8.40 13.00 -19.94
CA TYR A 58 7.19 13.76 -19.64
C TYR A 58 6.80 13.70 -18.16
N ALA A 59 6.95 12.54 -17.50
CA ALA A 59 6.70 12.42 -16.06
C ALA A 59 7.63 13.35 -15.25
N MET A 60 8.91 13.41 -15.60
CA MET A 60 9.88 14.29 -14.94
C MET A 60 9.57 15.78 -15.17
N GLU A 61 9.18 16.17 -16.39
CA GLU A 61 8.71 17.53 -16.70
C GLU A 61 7.50 17.90 -15.84
N LEU A 62 6.51 17.02 -15.80
CA LEU A 62 5.27 17.23 -15.05
C LEU A 62 5.49 17.43 -13.55
N THR A 63 6.47 16.75 -12.96
CA THR A 63 6.84 16.95 -11.54
C THR A 63 7.57 18.26 -11.25
N LYS A 64 8.16 18.90 -12.27
CA LYS A 64 8.78 20.22 -12.12
C LYS A 64 7.77 21.35 -12.28
N GLU A 65 6.75 21.14 -13.12
CA GLU A 65 5.82 22.19 -13.54
C GLU A 65 4.49 22.16 -12.78
N GLU A 66 3.94 20.98 -12.46
CA GLU A 66 2.56 20.84 -12.00
C GLU A 66 2.37 20.04 -10.71
N ILE A 67 3.33 19.19 -10.31
CA ILE A 67 3.16 18.29 -9.15
C ILE A 67 4.23 18.52 -8.09
N ASP A 68 3.86 19.23 -7.03
CA ASP A 68 4.73 19.45 -5.88
C ASP A 68 4.92 18.20 -5.00
N GLY A 69 6.11 18.06 -4.43
CA GLY A 69 6.43 17.04 -3.42
C GLY A 69 6.77 15.67 -4.00
N ILE A 70 7.16 15.61 -5.27
CA ILE A 70 7.63 14.39 -5.93
C ILE A 70 8.86 14.74 -6.79
N GLN A 71 9.90 13.94 -6.70
CA GLN A 71 11.11 14.07 -7.49
C GLN A 71 11.39 12.73 -8.17
N ILE A 72 11.37 12.71 -9.50
CA ILE A 72 11.65 11.52 -10.29
C ILE A 72 13.12 11.50 -10.72
N ASP A 73 13.79 10.40 -10.43
CA ASP A 73 15.16 10.11 -10.82
C ASP A 73 15.18 8.96 -11.84
N TYR A 74 15.44 9.26 -13.11
CA TYR A 74 15.61 8.23 -14.14
C TYR A 74 16.97 7.56 -14.01
N ILE A 75 16.95 6.24 -13.86
CA ILE A 75 18.15 5.42 -13.71
C ILE A 75 18.36 4.63 -15.01
N ASP A 76 19.46 4.93 -15.71
CA ASP A 76 19.81 4.16 -16.89
C ASP A 76 20.29 2.76 -16.49
N ILE A 77 19.63 1.74 -17.05
CA ILE A 77 19.92 0.33 -16.82
C ILE A 77 20.73 -0.30 -17.96
N SER A 78 21.00 0.45 -19.03
CA SER A 78 21.82 -0.01 -20.16
C SER A 78 23.23 -0.50 -19.78
N PRO A 79 23.90 0.04 -18.75
CA PRO A 79 25.24 -0.40 -18.37
C PRO A 79 25.25 -1.68 -17.52
N LEU A 80 24.08 -2.21 -17.12
CA LEU A 80 24.03 -3.40 -16.26
C LEU A 80 24.44 -4.64 -17.06
N PRO A 81 25.39 -5.45 -16.54
CA PRO A 81 25.69 -6.74 -17.16
C PRO A 81 24.47 -7.64 -17.09
N MET A 82 24.39 -8.66 -17.95
CA MET A 82 23.43 -9.74 -17.72
C MET A 82 23.74 -10.41 -16.39
N LEU A 83 22.70 -10.77 -15.65
CA LEU A 83 22.85 -11.41 -14.36
C LEU A 83 23.68 -12.69 -14.51
N ASN A 84 24.82 -12.69 -13.84
CA ASN A 84 25.71 -13.82 -13.72
C ASN A 84 26.18 -13.88 -12.26
N THR A 85 25.83 -14.96 -11.56
CA THR A 85 26.18 -15.16 -10.15
C THR A 85 27.67 -15.29 -9.91
N ASP A 86 28.47 -15.60 -10.94
CA ASP A 86 29.94 -15.63 -10.84
C ASP A 86 30.53 -14.23 -10.61
N LEU A 87 29.77 -13.18 -10.93
CA LEU A 87 30.14 -11.79 -10.64
C LEU A 87 29.90 -11.41 -9.16
N GLU A 88 29.30 -12.31 -8.37
CA GLU A 88 29.06 -12.13 -6.93
C GLU A 88 30.30 -12.57 -6.14
N VAL A 89 31.27 -11.66 -6.01
CA VAL A 89 32.54 -11.96 -5.36
C VAL A 89 32.55 -11.37 -3.96
N ASN A 90 32.80 -12.20 -2.95
CA ASN A 90 32.91 -11.80 -1.53
C ASN A 90 31.67 -11.01 -1.03
N GLY A 91 30.48 -11.39 -1.49
CA GLY A 91 29.21 -10.75 -1.11
C GLY A 91 29.00 -9.36 -1.70
N LYS A 92 29.73 -8.99 -2.76
CA LYS A 92 29.59 -7.72 -3.48
C LYS A 92 29.22 -7.96 -4.94
N TYR A 93 28.64 -6.94 -5.56
CA TYR A 93 28.28 -6.93 -6.99
C TYR A 93 29.22 -6.04 -7.79
N PRO A 94 29.21 -6.13 -9.14
CA PRO A 94 29.94 -5.18 -9.98
C PRO A 94 29.63 -3.73 -9.61
N PRO A 95 30.60 -2.79 -9.67
CA PRO A 95 30.40 -1.41 -9.22
C PRO A 95 29.19 -0.70 -9.84
N VAL A 96 28.91 -0.99 -11.12
CA VAL A 96 27.74 -0.48 -11.83
C VAL A 96 26.41 -0.99 -11.27
N VAL A 97 26.38 -2.26 -10.84
CA VAL A 97 25.24 -2.89 -10.19
C VAL A 97 25.04 -2.31 -8.79
N GLU A 98 26.12 -2.10 -8.03
CA GLU A 98 26.04 -1.47 -6.71
C GLU A 98 25.54 -0.03 -6.80
N ALA A 99 26.07 0.77 -7.72
CA ALA A 99 25.61 2.15 -7.94
C ALA A 99 24.11 2.20 -8.30
N PHE A 100 23.67 1.29 -9.16
CA PHE A 100 22.25 1.11 -9.48
C PHE A 100 21.42 0.77 -8.23
N ARG A 101 21.83 -0.24 -7.46
CA ARG A 101 21.15 -0.68 -6.24
C ARG A 101 21.04 0.42 -5.19
N GLN A 102 22.07 1.24 -5.02
CA GLN A 102 22.05 2.37 -4.08
C GLN A 102 21.01 3.43 -4.46
N ARG A 103 20.82 3.70 -5.76
CA ARG A 103 19.78 4.63 -6.24
C ARG A 103 18.38 4.08 -5.97
N ILE A 104 18.15 2.77 -6.15
CA ILE A 104 16.88 2.13 -5.79
C ILE A 104 16.64 2.18 -4.28
N LEU A 105 17.67 1.89 -3.48
CA LEU A 105 17.58 1.90 -2.02
C LEU A 105 17.21 3.28 -1.49
N ALA A 106 17.82 4.34 -2.05
CA ALA A 106 17.58 5.73 -1.69
C ALA A 106 16.24 6.31 -2.18
N ALA A 107 15.57 5.64 -3.11
CA ALA A 107 14.24 6.02 -3.57
C ALA A 107 13.18 5.52 -2.61
N ASP A 108 12.06 6.21 -2.55
CA ASP A 108 10.93 5.86 -1.69
C ASP A 108 9.87 5.04 -2.43
N SER A 109 9.80 5.20 -3.75
CA SER A 109 8.92 4.45 -4.61
C SER A 109 9.51 4.29 -6.01
N ILE A 110 8.94 3.37 -6.78
CA ILE A 110 9.47 2.96 -8.09
C ILE A 110 8.44 3.23 -9.19
N LEU A 111 8.88 3.82 -10.30
CA LEU A 111 8.08 3.97 -11.51
C LEU A 111 8.67 3.13 -12.63
N PHE A 112 7.99 2.05 -13.00
CA PHE A 112 8.38 1.21 -14.12
C PHE A 112 7.72 1.71 -15.41
N ALA A 113 8.53 2.00 -16.44
CA ALA A 113 8.07 2.26 -17.80
C ALA A 113 8.55 1.15 -18.73
N SER A 114 7.67 0.25 -19.16
CA SER A 114 8.08 -0.94 -19.92
C SER A 114 7.22 -1.17 -21.15
N PRO A 115 7.81 -1.56 -22.30
CA PRO A 115 7.04 -2.21 -23.35
C PRO A 115 6.68 -3.66 -22.94
N GLU A 116 5.99 -4.35 -23.84
CA GLU A 116 5.69 -5.79 -23.76
C GLU A 116 6.39 -6.49 -24.92
N TYR A 117 7.22 -7.49 -24.60
CA TYR A 117 7.87 -8.35 -25.57
C TYR A 117 7.35 -9.77 -25.41
N ASN A 118 6.79 -10.33 -26.49
CA ASN A 118 6.29 -11.71 -26.54
C ASN A 118 5.36 -12.06 -25.36
N TYR A 119 4.33 -11.23 -25.15
CA TYR A 119 3.34 -11.36 -24.06
C TYR A 119 3.92 -11.27 -22.65
N SER A 120 5.12 -10.70 -22.47
CA SER A 120 5.76 -10.65 -21.18
C SER A 120 6.62 -9.40 -20.96
N VAL A 121 7.26 -9.38 -19.79
CA VAL A 121 8.23 -8.38 -19.36
C VAL A 121 9.43 -8.35 -20.30
N THR A 122 10.16 -7.23 -20.27
CA THR A 122 11.36 -7.08 -21.09
C THR A 122 12.59 -7.67 -20.42
N GLY A 123 13.47 -8.27 -21.21
CA GLY A 123 14.76 -8.79 -20.72
C GLY A 123 15.58 -7.76 -19.95
N PRO A 124 15.82 -6.54 -20.49
CA PRO A 124 16.58 -5.50 -19.79
C PRO A 124 15.99 -5.11 -18.44
N LEU A 125 14.67 -4.88 -18.35
CA LEU A 125 14.06 -4.49 -17.08
C LEU A 125 14.04 -5.64 -16.08
N LYS A 126 13.76 -6.86 -16.54
CA LYS A 126 13.80 -8.05 -15.69
C LYS A 126 15.21 -8.28 -15.13
N ASN A 127 16.25 -8.12 -15.95
CA ASN A 127 17.65 -8.19 -15.53
C ASN A 127 17.97 -7.15 -14.44
N ALA A 128 17.53 -5.90 -14.61
CA ALA A 128 17.69 -4.85 -13.61
C ALA A 128 16.97 -5.20 -12.29
N ILE A 129 15.73 -5.70 -12.39
CA ILE A 129 14.96 -6.17 -11.25
C ILE A 129 15.71 -7.31 -10.52
N ASP A 130 16.25 -8.27 -11.26
CA ASP A 130 16.92 -9.43 -10.68
C ASP A 130 18.21 -9.02 -9.95
N TRP A 131 19.00 -8.10 -10.53
CA TRP A 131 20.17 -7.52 -9.86
C TRP A 131 19.83 -6.78 -8.56
N ALA A 132 18.75 -6.00 -8.56
CA ALA A 132 18.30 -5.30 -7.35
C ALA A 132 17.63 -6.23 -6.32
N SER A 133 17.14 -7.40 -6.74
CA SER A 133 16.58 -8.40 -5.83
C SER A 133 17.63 -9.17 -5.03
N ARG A 134 18.89 -9.22 -5.50
CA ARG A 134 19.99 -9.93 -4.82
C ARG A 134 20.18 -9.38 -3.40
N SER A 135 20.51 -10.27 -2.45
CA SER A 135 20.48 -9.94 -1.03
C SER A 135 21.44 -8.80 -0.65
N PRO A 136 20.96 -7.72 0.00
CA PRO A 136 19.58 -7.52 0.45
C PRO A 136 18.66 -7.03 -0.69
N ASN A 137 17.41 -7.51 -0.71
CA ASN A 137 16.39 -7.02 -1.64
C ASN A 137 16.13 -5.52 -1.40
N VAL A 138 16.51 -4.67 -2.35
CA VAL A 138 16.38 -3.21 -2.21
C VAL A 138 15.00 -2.67 -2.61
N PHE A 139 14.08 -3.53 -3.06
CA PHE A 139 12.71 -3.13 -3.43
C PHE A 139 11.69 -3.24 -2.29
N ALA A 140 11.99 -4.01 -1.25
CA ALA A 140 11.02 -4.36 -0.22
C ALA A 140 10.35 -3.14 0.43
N ASN A 141 9.04 -3.24 0.69
CA ASN A 141 8.17 -2.24 1.32
C ASN A 141 8.06 -0.90 0.56
N LYS A 142 8.49 -0.82 -0.70
CA LYS A 142 8.36 0.40 -1.52
C LYS A 142 7.06 0.39 -2.32
N ALA A 143 6.44 1.57 -2.45
CA ALA A 143 5.35 1.76 -3.40
C ALA A 143 5.87 1.66 -4.83
N ALA A 144 5.02 1.22 -5.76
CA ALA A 144 5.37 1.17 -7.17
C ALA A 144 4.18 1.50 -8.10
N ALA A 145 4.51 2.02 -9.28
CA ALA A 145 3.57 2.17 -10.39
C ALA A 145 4.18 1.62 -11.68
N ILE A 146 3.31 1.21 -12.60
CA ILE A 146 3.70 0.71 -13.92
C ILE A 146 2.97 1.53 -14.98
N VAL A 147 3.73 2.03 -15.94
CA VAL A 147 3.23 2.63 -17.18
C VAL A 147 3.82 1.84 -18.35
N SER A 148 3.05 1.65 -19.41
CA SER A 148 3.54 0.90 -20.57
C SER A 148 3.14 1.53 -21.89
N VAL A 149 4.07 1.44 -22.84
CA VAL A 149 3.84 1.72 -24.25
C VAL A 149 4.35 0.54 -25.06
N ALA A 150 3.44 -0.11 -25.79
CA ALA A 150 3.76 -1.23 -26.68
C ALA A 150 2.79 -1.22 -27.87
N GLY A 151 2.92 -2.18 -28.79
CA GLY A 151 1.87 -2.41 -29.78
C GLY A 151 0.63 -3.08 -29.16
N SER A 152 -0.45 -3.18 -29.94
CA SER A 152 -1.67 -3.89 -29.56
C SER A 152 -2.27 -3.37 -28.23
N LEU A 153 -2.31 -4.17 -27.17
CA LEU A 153 -2.89 -3.82 -25.86
C LEU A 153 -2.03 -2.85 -25.02
N GLY A 154 -1.05 -2.19 -25.63
CA GLY A 154 -0.24 -1.16 -24.98
C GLY A 154 0.63 -1.67 -23.82
N GLY A 155 0.86 -2.97 -23.74
CA GLY A 155 1.68 -3.63 -22.73
C GLY A 155 0.94 -4.13 -21.49
N ALA A 156 -0.39 -4.23 -21.57
CA ALA A 156 -1.23 -4.65 -20.45
C ALA A 156 -0.81 -6.01 -19.84
N ARG A 157 -0.41 -7.00 -20.65
CA ARG A 157 -0.04 -8.34 -20.13
C ARG A 157 1.25 -8.29 -19.32
N ALA A 158 2.24 -7.55 -19.83
CA ALA A 158 3.50 -7.35 -19.13
C ALA A 158 3.29 -6.70 -17.74
N GLN A 159 2.32 -5.80 -17.59
CA GLN A 159 2.03 -5.21 -16.27
C GLN A 159 1.58 -6.24 -15.24
N TYR A 160 0.75 -7.22 -15.62
CA TYR A 160 0.34 -8.29 -14.72
C TYR A 160 1.53 -9.16 -14.30
N HIS A 161 2.46 -9.44 -15.21
CA HIS A 161 3.70 -10.15 -14.86
C HIS A 161 4.58 -9.33 -13.90
N TYR A 162 4.73 -8.01 -14.09
CA TYR A 162 5.45 -7.16 -13.13
C TYR A 162 4.79 -7.16 -11.75
N ARG A 163 3.45 -7.14 -11.69
CA ARG A 163 2.71 -7.23 -10.43
C ARG A 163 2.99 -8.56 -9.73
N GLN A 164 2.94 -9.67 -10.47
CA GLN A 164 3.28 -11.00 -9.95
C GLN A 164 4.73 -11.06 -9.44
N ILE A 165 5.69 -10.50 -10.19
CA ILE A 165 7.10 -10.41 -9.77
C ILE A 165 7.22 -9.60 -8.48
N GLY A 166 6.52 -8.46 -8.37
CA GLY A 166 6.61 -7.63 -7.18
C GLY A 166 6.00 -8.24 -5.92
N VAL A 167 5.12 -9.26 -6.03
CA VAL A 167 4.70 -10.05 -4.86
C VAL A 167 5.91 -10.69 -4.18
N TYR A 168 6.83 -11.26 -4.96
CA TYR A 168 8.07 -11.86 -4.40
C TYR A 168 9.02 -10.79 -3.83
N LEU A 169 9.08 -9.62 -4.48
CA LEU A 169 9.98 -8.54 -4.09
C LEU A 169 9.45 -7.66 -2.95
N ASP A 170 8.26 -7.96 -2.43
CA ASP A 170 7.58 -7.16 -1.40
C ASP A 170 7.36 -5.70 -1.87
N LEU A 171 7.00 -5.54 -3.15
CA LEU A 171 6.59 -4.25 -3.74
C LEU A 171 5.09 -4.05 -3.61
N HIS A 172 4.68 -2.83 -3.26
CA HIS A 172 3.28 -2.46 -3.19
C HIS A 172 2.88 -1.62 -4.41
N PHE A 173 2.19 -2.22 -5.38
CA PHE A 173 1.76 -1.48 -6.56
C PHE A 173 0.48 -0.69 -6.32
N ILE A 174 0.39 0.50 -6.92
CA ILE A 174 -0.91 1.15 -7.12
C ILE A 174 -1.76 0.29 -8.06
N ASN A 175 -3.05 0.16 -7.76
CA ASN A 175 -3.99 -0.61 -8.59
C ASN A 175 -4.73 0.26 -9.61
N LYS A 176 -4.88 1.56 -9.33
CA LYS A 176 -5.53 2.53 -10.22
C LYS A 176 -4.84 3.90 -10.16
N PRO A 177 -4.88 4.68 -11.26
CA PRO A 177 -5.32 4.25 -12.58
C PRO A 177 -4.29 3.31 -13.23
N GLU A 178 -4.75 2.40 -14.07
CA GLU A 178 -3.86 1.65 -14.97
C GLU A 178 -3.47 2.53 -16.15
N PHE A 179 -2.24 2.37 -16.64
CA PHE A 179 -1.73 3.13 -17.78
C PHE A 179 -1.03 2.20 -18.76
N PHE A 180 -1.69 1.92 -19.88
CA PHE A 180 -1.13 1.24 -21.03
C PHE A 180 -1.53 2.03 -22.28
N LEU A 181 -0.63 2.14 -23.25
CA LEU A 181 -0.82 2.95 -24.46
C LEU A 181 -0.34 2.18 -25.68
N ASN A 182 -1.21 2.08 -26.69
CA ASN A 182 -0.81 1.53 -27.98
C ASN A 182 0.03 2.57 -28.75
N ALA A 183 1.28 2.22 -29.01
CA ALA A 183 2.25 3.06 -29.69
C ALA A 183 1.85 3.44 -31.12
N TYR A 184 1.08 2.57 -31.78
CA TYR A 184 0.76 2.65 -33.21
C TYR A 184 -0.70 2.99 -33.48
N GLU A 185 -1.46 3.33 -32.43
CA GLU A 185 -2.84 3.78 -32.56
C GLU A 185 -2.90 5.21 -33.12
N SER A 186 -3.78 5.43 -34.09
CA SER A 186 -4.08 6.76 -34.61
C SER A 186 -5.11 7.49 -33.73
N PRO A 187 -4.95 8.79 -33.45
CA PRO A 187 -3.85 9.66 -33.88
C PRO A 187 -2.56 9.38 -33.11
N ALA A 188 -1.42 9.69 -33.74
CA ALA A 188 -0.09 9.49 -33.18
C ALA A 188 0.04 10.05 -31.76
N LYS A 189 0.59 9.23 -30.87
CA LYS A 189 0.71 9.56 -29.44
C LYS A 189 2.05 10.19 -29.07
N PHE A 190 3.05 9.98 -29.91
CA PHE A 190 4.41 10.45 -29.73
C PHE A 190 4.89 11.18 -30.99
N ASP A 191 5.80 12.14 -30.81
CA ASP A 191 6.54 12.78 -31.91
C ASP A 191 7.70 11.90 -32.41
N SER A 192 8.48 12.43 -33.37
CA SER A 192 9.65 11.74 -33.94
C SER A 192 10.77 11.48 -32.95
N ASP A 193 10.88 12.29 -31.91
CA ASP A 193 11.90 12.16 -30.85
C ASP A 193 11.41 11.23 -29.71
N GLY A 194 10.19 10.71 -29.86
CA GLY A 194 9.53 9.82 -28.91
C GLY A 194 8.96 10.54 -27.69
N ASN A 195 8.76 11.86 -27.72
CA ASN A 195 8.09 12.59 -26.65
C ASN A 195 6.58 12.44 -26.74
N LEU A 196 5.92 12.41 -25.57
CA LEU A 196 4.47 12.26 -25.48
C LEU A 196 3.77 13.55 -25.92
N ILE A 197 2.91 13.47 -26.94
CA ILE A 197 2.14 14.62 -27.45
C ILE A 197 0.64 14.50 -27.16
N ASP A 198 0.12 13.29 -26.96
CA ASP A 198 -1.32 13.04 -26.76
C ASP A 198 -1.85 13.64 -25.44
N PRO A 199 -2.76 14.64 -25.48
CA PRO A 199 -3.23 15.34 -24.28
C PRO A 199 -3.96 14.44 -23.28
N ALA A 200 -4.69 13.43 -23.77
CA ALA A 200 -5.40 12.49 -22.92
C ALA A 200 -4.42 11.61 -22.11
N SER A 201 -3.37 11.12 -22.76
CA SER A 201 -2.29 10.35 -22.13
C SER A 201 -1.50 11.21 -21.14
N LYS A 202 -1.23 12.48 -21.47
CA LYS A 202 -0.62 13.45 -20.54
C LYS A 202 -1.42 13.58 -19.24
N LYS A 203 -2.75 13.73 -19.34
CA LYS A 203 -3.66 13.78 -18.17
C LYS A 203 -3.68 12.47 -17.38
N ARG A 204 -3.64 11.31 -18.06
CA ARG A 204 -3.57 10.00 -17.37
C ARG A 204 -2.26 9.82 -16.63
N MET A 205 -1.13 10.26 -17.20
CA MET A 205 0.18 10.20 -16.54
C MET A 205 0.16 11.01 -15.23
N LYS A 206 -0.41 12.23 -15.25
CA LYS A 206 -0.62 13.04 -14.04
C LYS A 206 -1.31 12.25 -12.93
N LYS A 207 -2.42 11.58 -13.27
CA LYS A 207 -3.17 10.77 -12.31
C LYS A 207 -2.37 9.58 -11.75
N VAL A 208 -1.54 8.93 -12.57
CA VAL A 208 -0.63 7.86 -12.10
C VAL A 208 0.36 8.40 -11.08
N LEU A 209 1.02 9.54 -11.37
CA LEU A 209 2.00 10.14 -10.47
C LEU A 209 1.39 10.61 -9.16
N LEU A 210 0.21 11.24 -9.21
CA LEU A 210 -0.51 11.63 -8.00
C LEU A 210 -0.94 10.42 -7.17
N ALA A 211 -1.37 9.33 -7.82
CA ALA A 211 -1.75 8.08 -7.12
C ALA A 211 -0.53 7.43 -6.47
N LEU A 212 0.60 7.36 -7.19
CA LEU A 212 1.87 6.89 -6.66
C LEU A 212 2.32 7.75 -5.48
N GLN A 213 2.19 9.07 -5.57
CA GLN A 213 2.55 9.98 -4.49
C GLN A 213 1.71 9.73 -3.25
N ALA A 214 0.38 9.75 -3.37
CA ALA A 214 -0.54 9.52 -2.27
C ALA A 214 -0.27 8.16 -1.60
N PHE A 215 -0.08 7.11 -2.40
CA PHE A 215 0.16 5.77 -1.88
C PHE A 215 1.54 5.64 -1.20
N THR A 216 2.57 6.28 -1.74
CA THR A 216 3.90 6.35 -1.11
C THR A 216 3.82 7.00 0.27
N LEU A 217 3.09 8.12 0.38
CA LEU A 217 2.91 8.82 1.66
C LEU A 217 2.10 8.00 2.66
N GLN A 218 1.07 7.30 2.19
CA GLN A 218 0.28 6.38 3.02
C GLN A 218 1.14 5.27 3.61
N LEU A 219 2.00 4.62 2.82
CA LEU A 219 2.89 3.56 3.31
C LEU A 219 3.92 4.06 4.33
N ARG A 220 4.30 5.35 4.27
CA ARG A 220 5.17 5.98 5.28
C ARG A 220 4.45 6.39 6.56
N GLY A 221 3.15 6.17 6.66
CA GLY A 221 2.34 6.62 7.80
C GLY A 221 2.10 8.14 7.82
N CYS A 222 2.27 8.84 6.70
CA CYS A 222 1.87 10.23 6.57
C CYS A 222 0.35 10.28 6.32
N ASN A 223 -0.40 11.00 7.17
CA ASN A 223 -1.83 11.25 6.97
C ASN A 223 -2.05 12.10 5.71
N PHE A 224 -2.19 11.48 4.55
CA PHE A 224 -2.49 12.16 3.29
C PHE A 224 -4.00 12.27 3.10
N ASN A 225 -4.54 13.48 3.25
CA ASN A 225 -5.97 13.72 3.07
C ASN A 225 -6.30 13.84 1.57
N LEU A 226 -6.72 12.73 0.96
CA LEU A 226 -7.15 12.60 -0.45
C LEU A 226 -8.30 13.54 -0.87
N SER A 227 -8.94 14.24 0.08
CA SER A 227 -9.98 15.25 -0.17
C SER A 227 -9.44 16.57 -0.75
N THR A 228 -8.14 16.83 -0.65
CA THR A 228 -7.51 18.08 -1.13
C THR A 228 -7.09 18.04 -2.60
N THR A 229 -7.06 16.86 -3.22
CA THR A 229 -6.87 16.70 -4.68
C THR A 229 -8.24 16.73 -5.37
N SER A 230 -8.65 17.91 -5.84
CA SER A 230 -9.89 18.12 -6.61
C SER A 230 -9.94 17.37 -7.95
N GLU A 231 -8.85 16.71 -8.38
CA GLU A 231 -8.72 16.06 -9.69
C GLU A 231 -8.91 14.54 -9.70
N PHE A 232 -9.08 13.87 -8.55
CA PHE A 232 -9.37 12.44 -8.51
C PHE A 232 -10.88 12.19 -8.67
N PRO A 233 -11.33 11.59 -9.79
CA PRO A 233 -12.71 11.16 -9.86
C PRO A 233 -12.85 9.93 -8.96
N ARG A 234 -13.35 10.13 -7.74
CA ARG A 234 -14.02 9.03 -7.06
C ARG A 234 -15.25 8.71 -7.90
N GLN A 235 -15.32 7.53 -8.49
CA GLN A 235 -16.62 6.98 -8.86
C GLN A 235 -17.36 6.64 -7.56
N ILE A 236 -17.93 7.65 -6.92
CA ILE A 236 -18.96 7.45 -5.90
C ILE A 236 -20.24 7.26 -6.70
N GLY A 237 -20.68 6.00 -6.82
CA GLY A 237 -22.08 5.75 -7.08
C GLY A 237 -22.87 6.43 -5.96
N ARG A 238 -23.84 7.26 -6.33
CA ARG A 238 -24.77 7.91 -5.38
C ARG A 238 -25.42 6.84 -4.51
N LEU A 239 -25.11 6.85 -3.22
CA LEU A 239 -26.00 6.39 -2.18
C LEU A 239 -26.11 7.53 -1.16
N SER A 240 -27.35 7.72 -0.72
CA SER A 240 -27.97 8.90 -0.11
C SER A 240 -27.20 9.58 1.02
N GLU A 241 -27.33 10.91 1.05
CA GLU A 241 -26.97 11.78 2.16
C GLU A 241 -27.79 11.45 3.41
N GLU A 242 -27.14 11.05 4.51
CA GLU A 242 -27.59 11.40 5.87
C GLU A 242 -26.35 11.71 6.72
N GLY A 243 -26.31 12.96 7.22
CA GLY A 243 -25.18 13.51 7.95
C GLY A 243 -25.15 13.05 9.40
N HIS A 244 -23.98 12.59 9.85
CA HIS A 244 -23.65 12.52 11.26
C HIS A 244 -22.30 13.19 11.54
N VAL A 245 -22.32 14.09 12.52
CA VAL A 245 -21.22 14.92 13.00
C VAL A 245 -20.10 14.05 13.57
N LEU A 246 -18.87 14.19 13.04
CA LEU A 246 -17.68 13.52 13.55
C LEU A 246 -17.02 14.38 14.66
N THR A 247 -16.90 13.81 15.85
CA THR A 247 -16.03 14.30 16.95
C THR A 247 -14.55 13.98 16.69
N PRO A 248 -13.59 14.83 17.13
CA PRO A 248 -12.17 14.62 16.87
C PRO A 248 -11.54 13.65 17.89
N CYS A 249 -10.77 12.67 17.42
CA CYS A 249 -9.91 11.85 18.28
C CYS A 249 -8.61 12.60 18.58
N THR A 250 -8.29 12.73 19.87
CA THR A 250 -7.06 13.30 20.42
C THR A 250 -5.87 12.33 20.30
N GLU A 251 -4.68 12.91 20.16
CA GLU A 251 -3.38 12.28 19.96
C GLU A 251 -2.99 11.25 21.03
N GLY A 252 -2.36 10.16 20.61
CA GLY A 252 -1.56 9.31 21.48
C GLY A 252 -1.58 7.82 21.10
N SER A 253 -0.68 7.39 20.20
CA SER A 253 -0.02 6.07 20.21
C SER A 253 0.68 5.83 18.86
N LEU A 254 1.99 6.07 18.84
CA LEU A 254 2.91 5.66 17.77
C LEU A 254 3.06 4.13 17.83
N ALA A 255 2.78 3.43 16.73
CA ALA A 255 3.06 2.01 16.60
C ALA A 255 4.59 1.77 16.45
N PRO A 256 5.16 0.71 17.06
CA PRO A 256 6.58 0.37 16.90
C PRO A 256 6.85 -0.39 15.58
N PRO A 257 8.11 -0.45 15.11
CA PRO A 257 8.47 -1.04 13.82
C PRO A 257 8.43 -2.58 13.86
N PHE A 258 7.98 -3.19 12.75
CA PHE A 258 7.99 -4.64 12.56
C PHE A 258 9.42 -5.20 12.48
N PRO A 259 9.79 -6.26 13.23
CA PRO A 259 11.00 -7.01 12.96
C PRO A 259 10.78 -8.01 11.82
N ALA A 260 11.67 -7.98 10.83
CA ALA A 260 11.77 -8.97 9.78
C ALA A 260 12.12 -10.35 10.37
N SER A 261 11.26 -11.36 10.18
CA SER A 261 11.58 -12.74 10.55
C SER A 261 11.79 -13.61 9.32
N THR A 262 13.05 -13.95 9.10
CA THR A 262 13.54 -15.09 8.32
C THR A 262 13.00 -16.41 8.89
N ARG A 263 12.16 -17.11 8.13
CA ARG A 263 12.11 -18.59 8.09
C ARG A 263 11.17 -19.11 6.99
N TYR A 264 11.74 -19.40 5.83
CA TYR A 264 11.14 -20.37 4.90
C TYR A 264 11.38 -21.78 5.46
N LYS A 265 10.31 -22.55 5.65
CA LYS A 265 10.38 -24.02 5.63
C LYS A 265 9.39 -24.51 4.58
N LEU A 266 9.92 -25.14 3.53
CA LEU A 266 9.17 -25.99 2.61
C LEU A 266 8.54 -27.16 3.38
N GLY A 267 7.31 -27.53 3.01
CA GLY A 267 6.79 -28.86 3.31
C GLY A 267 5.29 -29.04 3.08
N ARG A 268 4.94 -29.66 1.94
CA ARG A 268 3.68 -30.40 1.63
C ARG A 268 2.40 -29.57 1.49
N THR A 269 1.40 -29.92 0.69
CA THR A 269 1.16 -30.88 -0.43
C THR A 269 -0.06 -30.32 -1.16
N SER A 270 -0.19 -30.64 -2.44
CA SER A 270 -1.28 -30.23 -3.33
C SER A 270 -2.69 -30.48 -2.78
N GLU A 271 -3.48 -29.43 -2.63
CA GLU A 271 -4.94 -29.49 -2.81
C GLU A 271 -5.39 -28.24 -3.58
N THR A 272 -6.22 -28.46 -4.59
CA THR A 272 -6.77 -27.48 -5.51
C THR A 272 -7.76 -26.58 -4.80
N TYR A 273 -7.50 -25.27 -4.74
CA TYR A 273 -8.50 -24.27 -4.34
C TYR A 273 -9.49 -24.05 -5.48
N ASP A 274 -10.70 -24.55 -5.31
CA ASP A 274 -11.88 -24.23 -6.13
C ASP A 274 -12.46 -22.88 -5.66
N TRP A 275 -12.72 -21.98 -6.61
CA TRP A 275 -13.03 -20.56 -6.36
C TRP A 275 -14.52 -20.24 -6.32
N TYR A 276 -15.37 -21.18 -5.91
CA TYR A 276 -16.79 -20.91 -5.69
C TYR A 276 -17.16 -21.13 -4.23
N ASP A 277 -17.06 -20.07 -3.43
CA ASP A 277 -17.81 -20.01 -2.19
C ASP A 277 -18.48 -18.64 -2.01
N LEU A 278 -19.56 -18.46 -2.79
CA LEU A 278 -20.56 -17.41 -2.65
C LEU A 278 -21.49 -17.64 -1.43
N GLU A 279 -21.23 -18.64 -0.58
CA GLU A 279 -22.11 -18.96 0.56
C GLU A 279 -21.88 -18.10 1.81
N THR A 280 -20.75 -17.41 1.95
CA THR A 280 -20.54 -16.55 3.13
C THR A 280 -21.38 -15.27 3.11
N CYS A 281 -21.74 -14.76 1.93
CA CYS A 281 -22.67 -13.62 1.80
C CYS A 281 -24.16 -14.04 1.88
N ASN A 282 -24.49 -15.33 1.73
CA ASN A 282 -25.87 -15.82 1.84
C ASN A 282 -26.28 -16.16 3.27
N ASN A 283 -25.34 -16.31 4.20
CA ASN A 283 -25.66 -16.65 5.59
C ASN A 283 -26.26 -15.50 6.41
N GLU A 284 -25.90 -14.24 6.15
CA GLU A 284 -26.53 -13.12 6.88
C GLU A 284 -28.02 -12.97 6.53
N ARG A 285 -28.38 -13.17 5.25
CA ARG A 285 -29.78 -13.12 4.80
C ARG A 285 -30.59 -14.30 5.31
N SER A 286 -29.98 -15.49 5.37
CA SER A 286 -30.56 -16.72 5.95
C SER A 286 -30.87 -16.55 7.44
N VAL A 287 -29.91 -16.05 8.23
CA VAL A 287 -30.08 -15.83 9.68
C VAL A 287 -31.14 -14.76 9.96
N LEU A 288 -31.16 -13.65 9.20
CA LEU A 288 -32.18 -12.61 9.35
C LEU A 288 -33.59 -13.12 8.99
N SER A 289 -33.71 -13.98 7.97
CA SER A 289 -35.00 -14.56 7.57
C SER A 289 -35.60 -15.52 8.61
N GLN A 290 -34.76 -16.24 9.37
CA GLN A 290 -35.21 -17.16 10.41
C GLN A 290 -35.81 -16.43 11.63
N PHE A 291 -35.33 -15.23 11.95
CA PHE A 291 -35.88 -14.41 13.05
C PHE A 291 -37.11 -13.59 12.63
N GLN A 292 -37.33 -13.39 11.34
CA GLN A 292 -38.55 -12.78 10.79
C GLN A 292 -39.68 -13.81 10.58
N ASN A 293 -39.38 -15.11 10.57
CA ASN A 293 -40.37 -16.17 10.39
C ASN A 293 -41.36 -16.22 11.57
N GLU A 294 -42.66 -16.05 11.30
CA GLU A 294 -43.74 -16.02 12.32
C GLU A 294 -43.87 -17.32 13.11
N ASN A 295 -43.31 -18.42 12.61
CA ASN A 295 -43.33 -19.74 13.25
C ASN A 295 -42.06 -20.06 14.09
N PHE A 296 -41.19 -19.07 14.34
CA PHE A 296 -40.01 -19.29 15.18
C PHE A 296 -40.40 -19.73 16.60
N SER A 297 -40.03 -20.96 16.96
CA SER A 297 -40.27 -21.53 18.27
C SER A 297 -38.98 -22.09 18.86
N LEU A 298 -38.75 -21.80 20.13
CA LEU A 298 -37.64 -22.34 20.91
C LEU A 298 -38.25 -23.12 22.07
N LYS A 299 -37.90 -24.41 22.21
CA LYS A 299 -38.43 -25.31 23.25
C LYS A 299 -39.97 -25.31 23.33
N ASN A 300 -40.65 -25.44 22.17
CA ASN A 300 -42.12 -25.53 22.04
C ASN A 300 -42.92 -24.31 22.55
N LYS A 301 -42.29 -23.14 22.72
CA LYS A 301 -42.99 -21.87 23.01
C LYS A 301 -42.90 -20.93 21.81
N ARG A 302 -44.05 -20.32 21.44
CA ARG A 302 -44.10 -19.24 20.45
C ARG A 302 -43.88 -17.90 21.14
N TYR A 303 -43.04 -17.06 20.55
CA TYR A 303 -42.67 -15.76 21.10
C TYR A 303 -43.27 -14.63 20.25
N THR A 304 -43.78 -13.58 20.89
CA THR A 304 -44.30 -12.41 20.19
C THR A 304 -43.18 -11.62 19.51
N PRO A 305 -43.47 -10.85 18.44
CA PRO A 305 -42.45 -10.13 17.66
C PRO A 305 -41.52 -9.25 18.52
N ASN A 306 -42.08 -8.52 19.48
CA ASN A 306 -41.33 -7.65 20.39
C ASN A 306 -40.36 -8.43 21.31
N VAL A 307 -40.71 -9.66 21.69
CA VAL A 307 -39.85 -10.50 22.54
C VAL A 307 -38.70 -11.07 21.71
N ARG A 308 -38.94 -11.46 20.46
CA ARG A 308 -37.88 -11.93 19.54
C ARG A 308 -36.84 -10.85 19.25
N GLU A 309 -37.29 -9.61 19.03
CA GLU A 309 -36.39 -8.48 18.78
C GLU A 309 -35.48 -8.20 19.98
N ARG A 310 -36.03 -8.29 21.20
CA ARG A 310 -35.24 -8.16 22.44
C ARG A 310 -34.25 -9.30 22.61
N MET A 311 -34.64 -10.53 22.31
CA MET A 311 -33.74 -11.69 22.35
C MET A 311 -32.60 -11.55 21.34
N TYR A 312 -32.88 -11.06 20.13
CA TYR A 312 -31.86 -10.80 19.10
C TYR A 312 -30.87 -9.72 19.53
N LYS A 313 -31.37 -8.58 20.04
CA LYS A 313 -30.53 -7.51 20.60
C LYS A 313 -29.67 -8.03 21.75
N PHE A 314 -30.23 -8.88 22.62
CA PHE A 314 -29.48 -9.49 23.71
C PHE A 314 -28.40 -10.47 23.21
N GLY A 315 -28.70 -11.28 22.17
CA GLY A 315 -27.73 -12.18 21.55
C GLY A 315 -26.58 -11.44 20.86
N LEU A 316 -26.86 -10.33 20.18
CA LEU A 316 -25.85 -9.46 19.58
C LEU A 316 -24.95 -8.85 20.65
N VAL A 317 -25.52 -8.31 21.73
CA VAL A 317 -24.76 -7.75 22.85
C VAL A 317 -23.93 -8.84 23.53
N ALA A 318 -24.49 -10.03 23.77
CA ALA A 318 -23.76 -11.14 24.37
C ALA A 318 -22.60 -11.63 23.49
N SER A 319 -22.80 -11.70 22.17
CA SER A 319 -21.74 -12.07 21.21
C SER A 319 -20.62 -11.02 21.17
N TRP A 320 -20.98 -9.72 21.19
CA TRP A 320 -20.00 -8.64 21.27
C TRP A 320 -19.23 -8.62 22.59
N VAL A 321 -19.91 -8.85 23.72
CA VAL A 321 -19.28 -8.96 25.04
C VAL A 321 -18.34 -10.16 25.09
N PHE A 322 -18.75 -11.30 24.52
CA PHE A 322 -17.89 -12.49 24.43
C PHE A 322 -16.65 -12.23 23.55
N PHE A 323 -16.82 -11.58 22.39
CA PHE A 323 -15.71 -11.20 21.51
C PHE A 323 -14.73 -10.25 22.21
N LEU A 324 -15.24 -9.27 22.98
CA LEU A 324 -14.41 -8.38 23.79
C LEU A 324 -13.68 -9.15 24.89
N ILE A 325 -14.34 -10.08 25.59
CA ILE A 325 -13.71 -10.94 26.60
C ILE A 325 -12.59 -11.78 25.97
N VAL A 326 -12.81 -12.37 24.79
CA VAL A 326 -11.78 -13.14 24.06
C VAL A 326 -10.60 -12.25 23.67
N ILE A 327 -10.84 -11.03 23.19
CA ILE A 327 -9.77 -10.06 22.87
C ILE A 327 -9.02 -9.66 24.14
N MET A 328 -9.72 -9.38 25.24
CA MET A 328 -9.09 -9.02 26.51
C MET A 328 -8.27 -10.18 27.09
N LEU A 329 -8.77 -11.42 27.00
CA LEU A 329 -8.04 -12.63 27.41
C LEU A 329 -6.83 -12.87 26.50
N ASN A 330 -6.94 -12.65 25.18
CA ASN A 330 -5.83 -12.81 24.25
C ASN A 330 -4.73 -11.75 24.49
N ASN A 331 -5.13 -10.50 24.75
CA ASN A 331 -4.20 -9.43 25.12
C ASN A 331 -3.56 -9.66 26.49
N TRP A 332 -4.32 -10.20 27.46
CA TRP A 332 -3.81 -10.55 28.79
C TRP A 332 -2.83 -11.73 28.75
N VAL A 333 -3.11 -12.77 27.95
CA VAL A 333 -2.21 -13.91 27.72
C VAL A 333 -0.91 -13.49 26.99
N ASN A 334 -0.96 -12.44 26.17
CA ASN A 334 0.23 -11.87 25.55
C ASN A 334 1.05 -10.95 26.48
N SER A 335 0.48 -10.53 27.62
CA SER A 335 1.14 -9.69 28.63
C SER A 335 1.85 -10.50 29.74
N ILE A 336 1.62 -11.81 29.84
CA ILE A 336 2.25 -12.68 30.85
C ILE A 336 3.41 -13.43 30.18
N GLU A 337 4.65 -13.10 30.55
CA GLU A 337 5.89 -13.60 29.91
C GLU A 337 6.28 -15.06 30.25
N ASP A 338 5.47 -15.84 30.96
CA ASP A 338 5.83 -17.22 31.31
C ASP A 338 5.18 -18.29 30.41
N ALA A 339 6.02 -18.92 29.58
CA ALA A 339 5.66 -19.97 28.64
C ALA A 339 5.10 -21.26 29.31
N CYS A 340 5.26 -21.43 30.63
CA CYS A 340 4.84 -22.64 31.31
C CYS A 340 3.34 -22.70 31.63
N CYS A 341 2.62 -21.55 31.65
CA CYS A 341 1.17 -21.52 31.92
C CYS A 341 0.30 -21.65 30.66
N LYS A 342 0.88 -21.51 29.45
CA LYS A 342 0.13 -21.48 28.18
C LYS A 342 -0.56 -22.81 27.82
N ARG A 343 -0.08 -23.95 28.31
CA ARG A 343 -0.63 -25.27 27.92
C ARG A 343 -1.82 -25.74 28.77
N ASN A 344 -1.96 -25.26 30.02
CA ASN A 344 -2.99 -25.77 30.94
C ASN A 344 -4.35 -25.05 30.85
N VAL A 345 -4.39 -23.78 30.42
CA VAL A 345 -5.63 -23.00 30.37
C VAL A 345 -6.43 -23.26 29.10
N PHE A 346 -5.76 -23.40 27.95
CA PHE A 346 -6.42 -23.65 26.66
C PHE A 346 -6.86 -25.11 26.46
N GLY A 347 -6.17 -26.08 27.07
CA GLY A 347 -6.59 -27.50 27.02
C GLY A 347 -7.91 -27.73 27.76
N ARG A 348 -8.05 -27.19 28.98
CA ARG A 348 -9.24 -27.41 29.81
C ARG A 348 -10.50 -26.70 29.31
N SER A 349 -10.36 -25.55 28.62
CA SER A 349 -11.50 -24.83 28.07
C SER A 349 -12.04 -25.44 26.78
N LEU A 350 -11.20 -26.14 26.01
CA LEU A 350 -11.65 -26.91 24.84
C LEU A 350 -12.36 -28.21 25.24
N ASP A 351 -11.88 -28.89 26.30
CA ASP A 351 -12.53 -30.08 26.86
C ASP A 351 -13.93 -29.77 27.44
N LEU A 352 -14.12 -28.58 28.02
CA LEU A 352 -15.41 -28.09 28.50
C LEU A 352 -16.42 -27.81 27.37
N TRP A 353 -15.94 -27.50 26.15
CA TRP A 353 -16.81 -27.27 25.00
C TRP A 353 -17.30 -28.58 24.40
N VAL A 354 -16.43 -29.60 24.27
CA VAL A 354 -16.82 -30.95 23.82
C VAL A 354 -17.81 -31.63 24.78
N ALA A 355 -17.81 -31.25 26.06
CA ALA A 355 -18.76 -31.74 27.05
C ALA A 355 -20.12 -31.00 27.07
N HIS A 356 -20.30 -29.93 26.28
CA HIS A 356 -21.52 -29.11 26.27
C HIS A 356 -22.14 -28.85 24.88
N SER A 357 -21.49 -29.27 23.81
CA SER A 357 -22.06 -29.50 22.47
C SER A 357 -22.50 -30.95 22.32
#